data_AF-A0A974T2N8-F1
#
_entry.id   AF-A0A974T2N8-F1
#
_cell.length_a   1.000
_cell.length_b   1.000
_cell.length_c   1.000
_cell.angle_alpha   90.00
_cell.angle_beta   90.00
_cell.angle_gamma   90.00
#
_symmetry.space_group_name_H-M   'P 1'
#
loop_
_entity.id
_entity.type
_entity.pdbx_description
1 polymer ?
#
loop_
_entity_poly.entity_id
_entity_poly.type
_entity_poly.pdbx_seq_one_letter_code
_entity_poly.pdbx_strand_id
1 'polypeptide(L)'
;MLGMLGKTGIPISLIGAAMSPDEIEQRIIRAYVQLACTPETDGSRTVTVVRFGALEARLTEIPEELRLPGLPWLWLELYSHSRQAVVDSCGCTELDEPELTLAVELIINARQWVQDLH
;
A
#
# COMPACT_ATOMS: atom_id res chain seq x y z
N MET A 1 22.43 3.36 -36.99
CA MET A 1 23.21 2.56 -36.03
C MET A 1 23.29 3.35 -34.73
N LEU A 2 23.02 2.65 -33.63
CA LEU A 2 22.81 3.12 -32.24
C LEU A 2 23.80 4.15 -31.67
N GLY A 3 23.34 4.87 -30.63
CA GLY A 3 24.21 5.31 -29.53
C GLY A 3 23.76 6.58 -28.79
N MET A 4 22.78 6.49 -27.89
CA MET A 4 22.93 6.67 -26.41
C MET A 4 22.96 8.14 -25.96
N LEU A 5 21.84 8.68 -25.46
CA LEU A 5 21.36 8.61 -24.06
C LEU A 5 22.32 9.27 -23.06
N GLY A 6 21.91 10.45 -22.61
CA GLY A 6 22.54 11.19 -21.51
C GLY A 6 21.65 12.36 -21.11
N LYS A 7 20.37 12.09 -20.83
CA LYS A 7 19.45 13.10 -20.32
C LYS A 7 19.19 12.89 -18.85
N THR A 8 19.63 13.91 -18.11
CA THR A 8 19.08 14.42 -16.85
C THR A 8 19.16 13.48 -15.65
N GLY A 9 20.14 13.78 -14.79
CA GLY A 9 20.10 13.41 -13.39
C GLY A 9 18.77 13.84 -12.79
N ILE A 10 18.14 12.92 -12.09
CA ILE A 10 16.93 13.18 -11.32
C ILE A 10 17.33 14.14 -10.19
N PRO A 11 16.71 15.33 -10.07
CA PRO A 11 17.03 16.22 -8.96
C PRO A 11 16.62 15.56 -7.63
N ILE A 12 17.51 15.63 -6.65
CA ILE A 12 17.36 15.12 -5.27
C ILE A 12 16.43 16.07 -4.48
N SER A 13 15.31 16.48 -5.08
CA SER A 13 14.30 17.34 -4.49
C SER A 13 12.91 16.78 -4.77
N LEU A 14 12.64 15.58 -4.28
CA LEU A 14 11.28 15.03 -4.19
C LEU A 14 10.93 14.65 -2.75
N ILE A 15 11.42 15.46 -1.80
CA ILE A 15 10.85 15.51 -0.45
C ILE A 15 9.59 16.37 -0.57
N GLY A 16 8.45 15.76 -0.91
CA GLY A 16 7.15 16.43 -0.82
C GLY A 16 6.27 16.47 -2.08
N ALA A 17 6.61 15.79 -3.18
CA ALA A 17 5.59 15.59 -4.21
C ALA A 17 4.49 14.70 -3.64
N ALA A 18 3.27 15.20 -3.68
CA ALA A 18 2.13 14.38 -3.32
C ALA A 18 2.05 13.18 -4.24
N MET A 19 2.01 11.97 -3.67
CA MET A 19 1.77 10.78 -4.48
C MET A 19 0.41 10.96 -5.14
N SER A 20 0.35 10.81 -6.46
CA SER A 20 -0.91 10.82 -7.18
C SER A 20 -1.72 9.56 -6.87
N PRO A 21 -3.05 9.58 -7.07
CA PRO A 21 -3.89 8.38 -6.98
C PRO A 21 -3.31 7.22 -7.80
N ASP A 22 -2.90 7.48 -9.05
CA ASP A 22 -2.29 6.49 -9.95
C ASP A 22 -0.99 5.90 -9.40
N GLU A 23 -0.15 6.69 -8.74
CA GLU A 23 1.08 6.20 -8.12
C GLU A 23 0.78 5.30 -6.91
N ILE A 24 -0.28 5.60 -6.17
CA ILE A 24 -0.73 4.77 -5.04
C ILE A 24 -1.27 3.45 -5.56
N GLU A 25 -2.14 3.49 -6.56
CA GLU A 25 -2.67 2.32 -7.25
C GLU A 25 -1.54 1.41 -7.76
N GLN A 26 -0.55 1.97 -8.46
CA GLN A 26 0.60 1.20 -8.94
C GLN A 26 1.39 0.55 -7.80
N ARG A 27 1.49 1.20 -6.63
CA ARG A 27 2.13 0.61 -5.45
C ARG A 27 1.31 -0.52 -4.85
N ILE A 28 -0.01 -0.40 -4.79
CA ILE A 28 -0.90 -1.47 -4.34
C ILE A 28 -0.74 -2.69 -5.25
N ILE A 29 -0.80 -2.51 -6.57
CA ILE A 29 -0.62 -3.59 -7.55
C ILE A 29 0.75 -4.25 -7.40
N ARG A 30 1.82 -3.46 -7.23
CA ARG A 30 3.17 -4.01 -7.01
C ARG A 30 3.25 -4.78 -5.69
N ALA A 31 2.63 -4.29 -4.63
CA ALA A 31 2.58 -4.98 -3.35
C ALA A 31 1.82 -6.32 -3.46
N TYR A 32 0.73 -6.35 -4.22
CA TYR A 32 0.01 -7.59 -4.53
C TYR A 32 0.88 -8.60 -5.27
N VAL A 33 1.64 -8.17 -6.28
CA VAL A 33 2.60 -9.07 -6.95
C VAL A 33 3.70 -9.54 -6.00
N GLN A 34 4.16 -8.69 -5.08
CA GLN A 34 5.16 -9.04 -4.08
C GLN A 34 4.65 -10.03 -3.03
N LEU A 35 3.36 -10.01 -2.69
CA LEU A 35 2.75 -10.96 -1.74
C LEU A 35 2.98 -12.40 -2.17
N ALA A 36 2.89 -12.70 -3.47
CA ALA A 36 3.13 -14.04 -4.00
C ALA A 36 4.54 -14.59 -3.67
N CYS A 37 5.52 -13.71 -3.52
CA CYS A 37 6.91 -14.04 -3.20
C CYS A 37 7.25 -13.84 -1.71
N THR A 38 6.30 -13.33 -0.92
CA THR A 38 6.54 -12.99 0.48
C THR A 38 6.31 -14.22 1.35
N PRO A 39 7.26 -14.56 2.24
CA PRO A 39 7.06 -15.67 3.16
C PRO A 39 5.91 -15.36 4.13
N GLU A 40 5.15 -16.39 4.46
CA GLU A 40 4.13 -16.29 5.50
C GLU A 40 4.80 -16.08 6.87
N THR A 41 4.30 -15.11 7.63
CA THR A 41 4.72 -14.81 9.00
C THR A 41 3.46 -14.74 9.85
N ASP A 42 3.43 -15.48 10.97
CA ASP A 42 2.28 -15.52 11.89
C ASP A 42 0.93 -15.89 11.22
N GLY A 43 0.97 -16.70 10.16
CA GLY A 43 -0.24 -17.15 9.47
C GLY A 43 -0.82 -16.13 8.50
N SER A 44 -0.04 -15.15 8.03
CA SER A 44 -0.43 -14.28 6.90
C SER A 44 0.79 -13.82 6.10
N ARG A 45 0.57 -13.35 4.88
CA ARG A 45 1.62 -12.67 4.09
C ARG A 45 1.35 -11.19 4.12
N THR A 46 2.35 -10.40 4.47
CA THR A 46 2.19 -8.95 4.62
C THR A 46 3.28 -8.22 3.86
N VAL A 47 2.89 -7.24 3.04
CA VAL A 47 3.80 -6.37 2.29
C VAL A 47 3.49 -4.91 2.60
N THR A 48 4.53 -4.11 2.88
CA THR A 48 4.37 -2.66 3.00
C THR A 48 4.09 -2.03 1.63
N VAL A 49 2.97 -1.32 1.49
CA VAL A 49 2.65 -0.51 0.30
C VAL A 49 3.35 0.84 0.36
N VAL A 50 3.23 1.53 1.50
CA VAL A 50 3.84 2.85 1.73
C VAL A 50 3.93 3.17 3.22
N ARG A 51 4.86 4.06 3.59
CA ARG A 51 5.02 4.59 4.95
C ARG A 51 4.92 6.11 4.95
N PHE A 52 4.21 6.67 5.93
CA PHE A 52 4.06 8.10 6.20
C PHE A 52 4.37 8.38 7.67
N GLY A 53 5.62 8.73 7.97
CA GLY A 53 6.04 8.93 9.36
C GLY A 53 5.81 7.67 10.21
N ALA A 54 4.96 7.78 11.24
CA ALA A 54 4.60 6.67 12.12
C ALA A 54 3.47 5.77 11.56
N LEU A 55 2.89 6.10 10.40
CA LEU A 55 1.88 5.28 9.74
C LEU A 55 2.48 4.44 8.62
N GLU A 56 1.93 3.25 8.45
CA GLU A 56 2.32 2.32 7.41
C GLU A 56 1.06 1.70 6.80
N ALA A 57 0.88 1.85 5.49
CA ALA A 57 -0.10 1.07 4.74
C ALA A 57 0.51 -0.28 4.36
N ARG A 58 -0.16 -1.37 4.74
CA ARG A 58 0.26 -2.76 4.54
C ARG A 58 -0.82 -3.50 3.79
N LEU A 59 -0.44 -4.30 2.81
CA LEU A 59 -1.32 -5.26 2.16
C LEU A 59 -1.07 -6.63 2.77
N THR A 60 -2.11 -7.22 3.35
CA THR A 60 -2.07 -8.48 4.07
C THR A 60 -2.98 -9.49 3.37
N GLU A 61 -2.43 -10.65 2.99
CA GLU A 61 -3.19 -11.78 2.47
C GLU A 61 -3.47 -12.79 3.59
N ILE A 62 -4.74 -13.17 3.72
CA ILE A 62 -5.19 -14.25 4.58
C ILE A 62 -4.99 -15.59 3.84
N PRO A 63 -4.29 -16.57 4.45
CA PRO A 63 -4.09 -17.90 3.87
C PRO A 63 -5.42 -18.59 3.61
N GLU A 64 -5.47 -19.39 2.55
CA GLU A 64 -6.68 -20.06 2.07
C GLU A 64 -7.40 -20.85 3.17
N GLU A 65 -6.64 -21.49 4.06
CA GLU A 65 -7.13 -22.30 5.17
C GLU A 65 -7.88 -21.49 6.23
N LEU A 66 -7.61 -20.19 6.32
CA LEU A 66 -8.21 -19.26 7.29
C LEU A 66 -9.28 -18.36 6.67
N ARG A 67 -9.54 -18.48 5.36
CA ARG A 67 -10.53 -17.65 4.68
C ARG A 67 -11.94 -18.02 5.11
N LEU A 68 -12.71 -17.01 5.49
CA LEU A 68 -14.12 -17.16 5.82
C LEU A 68 -15.00 -16.83 4.61
N PRO A 69 -16.10 -17.57 4.37
CA PRO A 69 -17.00 -17.29 3.26
C PRO A 69 -17.57 -15.87 3.33
N GLY A 70 -17.47 -15.13 2.22
CA GLY A 70 -18.01 -13.77 2.11
C GLY A 70 -17.17 -12.70 2.81
N LEU A 71 -15.98 -13.02 3.32
CA LEU A 71 -15.02 -12.03 3.79
C LEU A 71 -13.90 -11.81 2.78
N PRO A 72 -13.39 -10.56 2.67
CA PRO A 72 -12.20 -10.26 1.89
C PRO A 72 -11.00 -11.08 2.35
N TRP A 73 -10.21 -11.58 1.40
CA TRP A 73 -8.98 -12.32 1.70
C TRP A 73 -7.73 -11.44 1.65
N LEU A 74 -7.85 -10.21 1.15
CA LEU A 74 -6.80 -9.20 1.11
C LEU A 74 -7.28 -8.04 1.97
N TRP A 75 -6.40 -7.53 2.81
CA TRP A 75 -6.67 -6.39 3.66
C TRP A 75 -5.60 -5.36 3.44
N LEU A 76 -6.00 -4.16 3.02
CA LEU A 76 -5.13 -3.00 3.07
C LEU A 76 -5.34 -2.34 4.42
N GLU A 77 -4.34 -2.44 5.28
CA GLU A 77 -4.38 -2.00 6.67
C GLU A 77 -3.47 -0.79 6.86
N LEU A 78 -3.99 0.23 7.55
CA LEU A 78 -3.20 1.36 8.02
C LEU A 78 -2.73 1.08 9.45
N TYR A 79 -1.48 0.69 9.59
CA TYR A 79 -0.85 0.40 10.87
C TYR A 79 -0.16 1.64 11.44
N SER A 80 -0.50 1.99 12.68
CA SER A 80 0.19 3.02 13.46
C SER A 80 1.27 2.39 14.33
N HIS A 81 2.53 2.71 14.04
CA HIS A 81 3.67 2.30 14.85
C HIS A 81 3.70 2.97 16.22
N SER A 82 3.18 4.19 16.34
CA SER A 82 3.10 4.90 17.62
C SER A 82 2.07 4.27 18.57
N ARG A 83 0.98 3.73 18.03
CA ARG A 83 -0.10 3.07 18.80
C ARG A 83 0.00 1.55 18.81
N GLN A 84 0.95 0.99 18.04
CA GLN A 84 1.11 -0.43 17.77
C GLN A 84 -0.20 -1.13 17.35
N ALA A 85 -1.04 -0.45 16.58
CA ALA A 85 -2.38 -0.90 16.23
C ALA A 85 -2.76 -0.51 14.80
N VAL A 86 -3.63 -1.31 14.18
CA VAL A 86 -4.34 -0.93 12.95
C VAL A 86 -5.35 0.15 13.31
N VAL A 87 -5.27 1.29 12.62
CA VAL A 87 -6.15 2.44 12.85
C VAL A 87 -7.28 2.54 11.84
N ASP A 88 -7.08 1.95 10.65
CA ASP A 88 -8.09 1.88 9.60
C ASP A 88 -7.73 0.73 8.63
N SER A 89 -8.70 0.21 7.89
CA SER A 89 -8.48 -0.87 6.93
C SER A 89 -9.61 -0.95 5.90
N CYS A 90 -9.28 -1.36 4.68
CA CYS A 90 -10.26 -1.79 3.69
C CYS A 90 -9.96 -3.21 3.22
N GLY A 91 -11.01 -4.00 3.02
CA GLY A 91 -10.89 -5.35 2.48
C GLY A 91 -11.03 -5.35 0.96
N CYS A 92 -10.27 -6.20 0.30
CA CYS A 92 -10.29 -6.44 -1.15
C CYS A 92 -10.38 -7.94 -1.44
N THR A 93 -11.08 -8.30 -2.51
CA THR A 93 -11.17 -9.68 -3.00
C THR A 93 -10.46 -9.81 -4.32
N GLU A 94 -10.69 -8.91 -5.27
CA GLU A 94 -10.12 -9.04 -6.61
C GLU A 94 -9.16 -7.90 -6.94
N LEU A 95 -9.13 -6.85 -6.12
CA LEU A 95 -8.47 -5.59 -6.44
C LEU A 95 -8.98 -5.09 -7.80
N ASP A 96 -10.30 -5.12 -7.98
CA ASP A 96 -10.97 -4.49 -9.12
C ASP A 96 -11.02 -2.96 -8.94
N GLU A 97 -11.45 -2.23 -9.97
CA GLU A 97 -11.46 -0.76 -9.97
C GLU A 97 -12.16 -0.13 -8.75
N PRO A 98 -13.37 -0.56 -8.31
CA PRO A 98 -13.99 0.00 -7.11
C PRO A 98 -13.23 -0.33 -5.83
N GLU A 99 -12.71 -1.55 -5.66
CA GLU A 99 -11.88 -1.90 -4.50
C GLU A 99 -10.58 -1.09 -4.48
N LEU A 100 -9.93 -0.92 -5.63
CA LEU A 100 -8.72 -0.11 -5.77
C LEU A 100 -8.97 1.35 -5.45
N THR A 101 -10.10 1.89 -5.89
CA THR A 101 -10.48 3.28 -5.59
C THR A 101 -10.57 3.51 -4.09
N LEU A 102 -11.25 2.62 -3.36
CA LEU A 102 -11.35 2.69 -1.89
C LEU A 102 -9.98 2.54 -1.21
N ALA A 103 -9.15 1.63 -1.70
CA ALA A 103 -7.80 1.42 -1.20
C ALA A 103 -6.89 2.64 -1.39
N VAL A 104 -7.01 3.31 -2.54
CA VAL A 104 -6.30 4.56 -2.83
C VAL A 104 -6.80 5.68 -1.92
N GLU A 105 -8.12 5.83 -1.76
CA GLU A 105 -8.73 6.81 -0.87
C GLU A 105 -8.26 6.64 0.59
N LEU A 106 -8.18 5.40 1.08
CA LEU A 106 -7.66 5.09 2.42
C LEU A 106 -6.25 5.67 2.61
N ILE A 107 -5.35 5.44 1.65
CA ILE A 107 -3.97 5.93 1.70
C ILE A 107 -3.89 7.45 1.58
N ILE A 108 -4.73 8.07 0.75
CA ILE A 108 -4.82 9.53 0.61
C ILE A 108 -5.28 10.17 1.93
N ASN A 109 -6.34 9.65 2.53
CA ASN A 109 -6.89 10.14 3.79
C ASN A 109 -5.88 10.00 4.93
N ALA A 110 -5.21 8.85 5.00
CA ALA A 110 -4.14 8.59 5.98
C ALA A 110 -3.03 9.64 5.91
N ARG A 111 -2.65 10.02 4.68
CA ARG A 111 -1.61 11.01 4.46
C ARG A 111 -2.05 12.42 4.84
N GLN A 112 -3.28 12.81 4.47
CA GLN A 112 -3.84 14.10 4.87
C GLN A 112 -3.88 14.23 6.39
N TRP A 113 -4.32 13.18 7.10
CA TRP A 113 -4.33 13.17 8.56
C TRP A 113 -2.94 13.39 9.18
N VAL A 114 -1.88 12.81 8.59
CA VAL A 114 -0.49 13.06 9.05
C VAL A 114 -0.03 14.49 8.76
N GLN A 115 -0.49 15.09 7.66
CA GLN A 115 -0.15 16.48 7.31
C GLN A 115 -0.85 17.48 8.23
N ASP A 116 -2.11 17.25 8.59
CA ASP A 116 -2.90 18.13 9.47
C ASP A 116 -2.40 18.14 10.93
N LEU A 117 -1.60 17.14 11.32
CA LEU A 117 -1.00 17.04 12.66
C LEU A 117 0.36 17.75 12.79
N HIS A 118 0.89 18.35 11.71
CA HIS A 118 2.15 19.11 11.70
C HIS A 118 1.92 20.59 11.38
#